data_AF-A0A380PSA4-F1
#
_entry.id   AF-A0A380PSA4-F1
#
_cell.length_a   1.000
_cell.length_b   1.000
_cell.length_c   1.000
_cell.angle_alpha   90.00
_cell.angle_beta   90.00
_cell.angle_gamma   90.00
#
_symmetry.space_group_name_H-M   'P 1'
#
loop_
_entity.id
_entity.type
_entity.pdbx_description
1 polymer ?
#
loop_
_entity_poly.entity_id
_entity_poly.type
_entity_poly.pdbx_seq_one_letter_code
_entity_poly.pdbx_strand_id
1 'polypeptide(L)' 'MRKTLRAKIIQVCDAKIEKKGDNVGLSFYAFFANKNNDPDLLMEAASWWIKEMKFDHFEKATKIKALVEAMN' A
#
# COMPACT_ATOMS: atom_id res chain seq x y z
N MET A 1 -3.81 -1.44 11.76
CA MET A 1 -3.72 -0.43 10.69
C MET A 1 -4.89 0.54 10.77
N ARG A 2 -4.65 1.85 10.72
CA ARG A 2 -5.70 2.89 10.72
C ARG A 2 -6.61 2.76 9.48
N LYS A 3 -7.90 3.08 9.63
CA LYS A 3 -8.88 3.09 8.52
C LYS A 3 -8.45 4.01 7.37
N THR A 4 -7.83 5.14 7.69
CA THR A 4 -7.30 6.09 6.69
C THR A 4 -6.20 5.48 5.83
N LEU A 5 -5.30 4.69 6.43
CA LEU A 5 -4.25 3.99 5.69
C LEU A 5 -4.83 2.88 4.81
N ARG A 6 -5.78 2.09 5.34
CA ARG A 6 -6.46 1.03 4.57
C ARG A 6 -7.14 1.57 3.32
N ALA A 7 -7.97 2.60 3.48
CA ALA A 7 -8.68 3.24 2.36
C ALA A 7 -7.69 3.77 1.30
N LYS A 8 -6.60 4.39 1.74
CA LYS A 8 -5.55 4.90 0.85
C LYS A 8 -4.85 3.78 0.08
N ILE A 9 -4.50 2.67 0.74
CA ILE A 9 -3.86 1.53 0.07
C ILE A 9 -4.79 0.94 -0.99
N ILE A 10 -6.06 0.71 -0.66
CA ILE A 10 -7.06 0.14 -1.58
C ILE A 10 -7.23 1.06 -2.80
N GLN A 11 -7.47 2.36 -2.57
CA GLN A 11 -7.65 3.34 -3.65
C GLN A 11 -6.45 3.37 -4.61
N VAL A 12 -5.23 3.33 -4.06
CA VAL A 12 -4.02 3.35 -4.89
C VAL A 12 -3.82 2.03 -5.62
N CYS A 13 -4.09 0.89 -4.99
CA CYS A 13 -4.01 -0.41 -5.67
C CYS A 13 -4.98 -0.46 -6.85
N ASP A 14 -6.24 -0.06 -6.65
CA ASP A 14 -7.26 -0.03 -7.71
C ASP A 14 -6.82 0.86 -8.88
N ALA A 15 -6.41 2.10 -8.60
CA ALA A 15 -5.97 3.03 -9.64
C ALA A 15 -4.73 2.52 -10.42
N LYS A 16 -3.84 1.76 -9.76
CA LYS A 16 -2.65 1.19 -10.43
C LYS A 16 -2.99 -0.05 -11.23
N ILE A 17 -3.88 -0.91 -10.73
CA ILE A 17 -4.37 -2.09 -11.43
C ILE A 17 -5.14 -1.67 -12.69
N GLU A 18 -6.06 -0.72 -12.58
CA GLU A 18 -6.80 -0.19 -13.73
C GLU A 18 -5.87 0.37 -14.81
N LYS A 19 -4.83 1.11 -14.41
CA LYS A 19 -3.92 1.77 -15.35
C LYS A 19 -2.84 0.84 -15.94
N LYS A 20 -2.38 -0.17 -15.19
CA LYS A 20 -1.17 -0.96 -15.54
C LYS A 20 -1.40 -2.47 -15.58
N GLY A 21 -2.61 -2.94 -15.28
CA GLY A 21 -2.98 -4.34 -15.20
C GLY A 21 -2.59 -5.03 -13.89
N ASP A 22 -3.08 -6.24 -13.71
CA ASP A 22 -3.03 -7.01 -12.46
C ASP A 22 -1.61 -7.42 -12.01
N ASN A 23 -0.64 -7.37 -12.92
CA ASN A 23 0.75 -7.71 -12.63
C ASN A 23 1.58 -6.51 -12.13
N VAL A 24 0.97 -5.35 -11.92
CA VAL A 24 1.69 -4.16 -11.43
C VAL A 24 2.24 -4.41 -10.02
N GLY A 25 3.56 -4.24 -9.88
CA GLY A 25 4.25 -4.20 -8.59
C GLY A 25 4.26 -2.79 -8.02
N LEU A 26 4.01 -2.66 -6.73
CA LEU A 26 4.04 -1.40 -5.97
C LEU A 26 5.01 -1.52 -4.80
N SER A 27 5.59 -0.39 -4.39
CA SER A 27 6.22 -0.24 -3.08
C SER A 27 5.28 0.55 -2.16
N PHE A 28 5.49 0.52 -0.84
CA PHE A 28 4.65 1.31 0.07
C PHE A 28 4.69 2.82 -0.20
N TYR A 29 5.79 3.33 -0.77
CA TYR A 29 5.89 4.73 -1.18
C TYR A 29 4.88 5.10 -2.26
N ALA A 30 4.38 4.14 -3.05
CA ALA A 30 3.36 4.39 -4.06
C ALA A 30 2.06 4.96 -3.47
N PHE A 31 1.82 4.78 -2.16
CA PHE A 31 0.65 5.31 -1.46
C PHE A 31 0.74 6.81 -1.15
N PHE A 32 1.91 7.43 -1.34
CA PHE A 32 2.19 8.80 -0.94
C PHE A 32 2.66 9.65 -2.12
N ALA A 33 2.48 10.96 -2.00
CA ALA A 33 3.12 11.91 -2.92
C ALA A 33 4.63 11.91 -2.68
N ASN A 34 5.41 12.49 -3.61
CA ASN A 34 6.83 12.75 -3.41
C ASN A 34 7.06 13.94 -2.44
N LYS A 35 6.46 13.86 -1.24
CA LYS A 35 6.51 14.83 -0.15
C LYS A 35 5.97 14.20 1.13
N ASN A 36 6.60 14.47 2.27
CA ASN A 36 6.22 13.96 3.59
C ASN A 36 5.09 14.79 4.24
N ASN A 37 3.91 14.84 3.61
CA ASN A 37 2.77 15.60 4.15
C ASN A 37 2.14 14.96 5.39
N ASP A 38 2.26 13.63 5.53
CA ASP A 38 1.76 12.87 6.68
C ASP A 38 2.82 11.82 7.08
N PRO A 39 3.87 12.24 7.81
CA PRO A 39 4.98 11.37 8.17
C PRO A 39 4.54 10.16 9.00
N ASP A 40 3.58 10.33 9.92
CA ASP A 40 3.11 9.25 10.79
C ASP A 40 2.38 8.17 9.99
N LEU A 41 1.57 8.55 9.00
CA LEU A 41 0.93 7.61 8.07
C LEU A 41 1.93 6.88 7.19
N LEU A 42 2.99 7.57 6.76
CA LEU A 42 4.08 6.95 6.01
C LEU A 42 4.85 5.93 6.86
N MET A 43 5.17 6.26 8.10
CA MET A 43 5.90 5.37 9.01
C MET A 43 5.07 4.14 9.41
N GLU A 44 3.75 4.30 9.58
CA GLU A 44 2.84 3.16 9.77
C GLU A 44 2.83 2.25 8.55
N ALA A 45 2.72 2.81 7.33
CA ALA A 45 2.74 2.04 6.09
C ALA A 45 4.06 1.27 5.92
N ALA A 46 5.19 1.91 6.21
CA ALA A 46 6.51 1.29 6.16
C ALA A 46 6.65 0.15 7.19
N SER A 47 6.15 0.35 8.42
CA SER A 47 6.21 -0.65 9.47
C SER A 47 5.38 -1.89 9.12
N TRP A 48 4.14 -1.69 8.67
CA TRP A 48 3.29 -2.77 8.18
C TRP A 48 3.93 -3.52 7.00
N TRP A 49 4.47 -2.79 6.03
CA TRP A 49 5.08 -3.37 4.84
C TRP A 49 6.30 -4.23 5.15
N ILE A 50 7.27 -3.66 5.88
CA ILE A 50 8.60 -4.24 6.06
C ILE A 50 8.60 -5.25 7.22
N LYS A 51 7.96 -4.92 8.35
CA LYS A 51 8.06 -5.74 9.57
C LYS A 51 6.96 -6.78 9.66
N GLU A 52 5.71 -6.38 9.43
CA GLU A 52 4.56 -7.28 9.60
C GLU A 52 4.42 -8.21 8.39
N MET A 53 4.36 -7.65 7.19
CA MET A 53 4.18 -8.43 5.96
C MET A 53 5.48 -9.01 5.41
N LYS A 54 6.63 -8.48 5.83
CA LYS A 54 7.96 -8.86 5.34
C LYS A 54 8.08 -8.79 3.82
N PHE A 55 7.42 -7.80 3.22
CA PHE A 55 7.57 -7.52 1.80
C PHE A 55 8.94 -6.90 1.54
N ASP A 56 9.51 -7.25 0.40
CA ASP A 56 10.72 -6.62 -0.14
C ASP A 56 10.34 -5.26 -0.77
N HIS A 57 11.15 -4.74 -1.69
CA HIS A 57 10.93 -3.44 -2.33
C HIS A 57 9.59 -3.34 -3.06
N PHE A 58 9.09 -4.44 -3.62
CA PHE A 58 7.85 -4.48 -4.39
C PHE A 58 6.99 -5.70 -4.09
N GLU A 59 5.68 -5.52 -4.17
CA GLU A 59 4.68 -6.59 -4.13
C GLU A 59 3.55 -6.28 -5.13
N LYS A 60 2.85 -7.31 -5.62
CA LYS A 60 1.73 -7.16 -6.54
C LYS A 60 0.58 -6.39 -5.90
N ALA A 61 0.04 -5.40 -6.62
CA ALA A 61 -1.10 -4.60 -6.16
C ALA A 61 -2.33 -5.44 -5.79
N THR A 62 -2.59 -6.52 -6.54
CA THR A 62 -3.69 -7.46 -6.27
C THR A 62 -3.53 -8.18 -4.93
N LYS A 63 -2.30 -8.62 -4.61
CA LYS A 63 -1.98 -9.26 -3.32
C LYS A 63 -2.08 -8.27 -2.16
N ILE A 64 -1.53 -7.07 -2.32
CA ILE A 64 -1.61 -5.99 -1.32
C ILE A 64 -3.07 -5.67 -0.99
N LYS A 65 -3.89 -5.44 -2.03
CA LYS A 65 -5.32 -5.13 -1.89
C LYS A 65 -6.06 -6.22 -1.12
N ALA A 66 -5.95 -7.48 -1.57
CA ALA A 66 -6.65 -8.60 -0.94
C ALA A 66 -6.29 -8.76 0.55
N LEU A 67 -5.02 -8.55 0.92
CA LEU A 67 -4.60 -8.60 2.31
C LEU A 67 -5.20 -7.47 3.15
N VAL A 68 -5.23 -6.25 2.63
CA VAL A 68 -5.79 -5.10 3.35
C VAL A 68 -7.31 -5.20 3.48
N GLU A 69 -8.01 -5.73 2.46
CA GLU A 69 -9.45 -5.99 2.52
C GLU A 69 -9.81 -7.07 3.56
N ALA A 70 -8.92 -8.04 3.79
CA ALA A 70 -9.09 -9.07 4.81
C ALA A 70 -8.80 -8.57 6.25
N MET A 71 -8.29 -7.35 6.42
CA MET A 71 -7.98 -6.80 7.75
C MET A 71 -9.20 -6.09 8.36
N ASN A 72 -9.79 -6.70 9.40
CA ASN A 72 -10.87 -6.14 10.23
C ASN A 72 -10.50 -4.80 10.88
#